data_AF-A0A9P8LIK4-F1
#
_entry.id   AF-A0A9P8LIK4-F1
#
_cell.length_a   1.000
_cell.length_b   1.000
_cell.length_c   1.000
_cell.angle_alpha   90.00
_cell.angle_beta   90.00
_cell.angle_gamma   90.00
#
_symmetry.space_group_name_H-M   'P 1'
#
loop_
_entity.id
_entity.type
_entity.pdbx_description
1 polymer ?
#
loop_
_entity_poly.entity_id
_entity_poly.type
_entity_poly.pdbx_seq_one_letter_code
_entity_poly.pdbx_strand_id
1 'polypeptide(L)'
;MAAPRSIFTEFSSASHQLGRLVQAQLLKVGQRTSTRRPETLGDLRSMVDALSSLSDICIAVLDDIRTREQERELSTAVREIENVLGWTELLHDVNIETAPSDPQFLFRAHRHVGTSQPTFEPELEVPFDLEFKRIISVDGFAALLAEHLGKTKEEERTGNKVETCFLSMSPVLEWTVHATGQKWKDMEADETVGLAVFDVGRLRQTPDLTVFRIADILQFLEGRGKGELIPQDVQGWARNCDEYMSMGKVHGGGLLRWVPWTELYGSGFLSSRFLRAYTLGKYRQWKDEVYDAAGCIEAEDVCRSVVEFGKILAGSQVSILLPLVELILKPGFQFWELKANAEEEVVKARVYELVDEAMIGDISRLKISGN
;
A
#
# COMPACT_ATOMS: atom_id res chain seq x y z
N MET A 1 -36.30 11.74 -43.24
CA MET A 1 -35.86 10.36 -43.57
C MET A 1 -34.56 10.11 -42.82
N ALA A 2 -34.61 9.31 -41.76
CA ALA A 2 -33.41 8.90 -41.03
C ALA A 2 -32.80 7.69 -41.75
N ALA A 3 -31.49 7.73 -42.03
CA ALA A 3 -30.77 6.62 -42.65
C ALA A 3 -30.75 5.42 -41.68
N PRO A 4 -30.95 4.18 -42.16
CA PRO A 4 -30.87 2.99 -41.31
C PRO A 4 -29.42 2.78 -40.87
N ARG A 5 -29.16 2.83 -39.56
CA ARG A 5 -27.90 2.38 -38.98
C ARG A 5 -27.77 0.88 -39.26
N SER A 6 -26.72 0.52 -39.99
CA SER A 6 -26.39 -0.85 -40.37
C SER A 6 -25.92 -1.63 -39.14
N ILE A 7 -26.81 -2.49 -38.64
CA ILE A 7 -26.54 -3.44 -37.55
C ILE A 7 -25.39 -4.41 -37.96
N PHE A 8 -25.27 -4.74 -39.25
CA PHE A 8 -24.27 -5.68 -39.77
C PHE A 8 -22.81 -5.18 -39.75
N THR A 9 -22.59 -3.86 -39.70
CA THR A 9 -21.23 -3.29 -39.63
C THR A 9 -20.65 -3.31 -38.21
N GLU A 10 -21.48 -3.28 -37.17
CA GLU A 10 -21.01 -3.37 -35.78
C GLU A 10 -20.69 -4.82 -35.36
N PHE A 11 -21.47 -5.80 -35.83
CA PHE A 11 -21.21 -7.22 -35.56
C PHE A 11 -19.90 -7.73 -36.16
N SER A 12 -19.51 -7.25 -37.35
CA SER A 12 -18.21 -7.66 -37.94
C SER A 12 -17.01 -7.04 -37.22
N SER A 13 -17.18 -5.83 -36.66
CA SER A 13 -16.16 -5.13 -35.89
C SER A 13 -15.83 -5.86 -34.59
N ALA A 14 -16.85 -6.17 -33.78
CA ALA A 14 -16.64 -6.72 -32.44
C ALA A 14 -16.10 -8.16 -32.47
N SER A 15 -16.62 -9.01 -33.36
CA SER A 15 -16.07 -10.36 -33.56
C SER A 15 -14.61 -10.34 -34.04
N HIS A 16 -14.28 -9.40 -34.93
CA HIS A 16 -12.90 -9.19 -35.39
C HIS A 16 -12.00 -8.59 -34.29
N GLN A 17 -12.53 -7.77 -33.39
CA GLN A 17 -11.82 -7.29 -32.20
C GLN A 17 -11.51 -8.44 -31.25
N LEU A 18 -12.48 -9.31 -30.96
CA LEU A 18 -12.27 -10.52 -30.16
C LEU A 18 -11.21 -11.45 -30.79
N GLY A 19 -11.29 -11.69 -32.10
CA GLY A 19 -10.29 -12.48 -32.81
C GLY A 19 -8.89 -11.90 -32.70
N ARG A 20 -8.74 -10.57 -32.81
CA ARG A 20 -7.47 -9.88 -32.61
C ARG A 20 -6.98 -9.96 -31.17
N LEU A 21 -7.88 -9.86 -30.20
CA LEU A 21 -7.56 -9.97 -28.78
C LEU A 21 -7.00 -11.35 -28.45
N VAL A 22 -7.71 -12.41 -28.87
CA VAL A 22 -7.26 -13.79 -28.70
C VAL A 22 -5.91 -13.98 -29.37
N GLN A 23 -5.73 -13.51 -30.60
CA GLN A 23 -4.45 -13.60 -31.30
C GLN A 23 -3.32 -12.86 -30.57
N ALA A 24 -3.59 -11.67 -30.03
CA ALA A 24 -2.61 -10.92 -29.25
C ALA A 24 -2.23 -11.64 -27.95
N GLN A 25 -3.19 -12.26 -27.27
CA GLN A 25 -2.92 -13.04 -26.05
C GLN A 25 -2.13 -14.31 -26.34
N LEU A 26 -2.47 -15.03 -27.41
CA LEU A 26 -1.69 -16.18 -27.89
C LEU A 26 -0.24 -15.80 -28.19
N LEU A 27 -0.01 -14.64 -28.81
CA LEU A 27 1.34 -14.11 -29.07
C LEU A 27 2.08 -13.79 -27.77
N LYS A 28 1.41 -13.21 -26.77
CA LYS A 28 2.01 -12.92 -25.45
C LYS A 28 2.40 -14.19 -24.70
N VAL A 29 1.58 -15.25 -24.73
CA VAL A 29 1.93 -16.55 -24.14
C VAL A 29 3.21 -17.12 -24.78
N GLY A 30 3.32 -17.04 -26.10
CA GLY A 30 4.52 -17.45 -26.81
C GLY A 30 5.76 -16.59 -26.53
N GLN A 31 5.59 -15.35 -26.07
CA GLN A 31 6.69 -14.48 -25.65
C GLN A 31 7.12 -14.75 -24.20
N ARG A 32 6.16 -14.99 -23.28
CA ARG A 32 6.42 -15.24 -21.86
C ARG A 32 7.13 -16.57 -21.58
N THR A 33 6.94 -17.56 -22.45
CA THR A 33 7.56 -18.89 -22.34
C THR A 33 8.97 -18.96 -22.94
N SER A 34 9.60 -17.80 -23.20
CA SER A 34 10.96 -17.61 -23.76
C SER A 34 11.27 -18.35 -25.07
N THR A 35 10.31 -19.04 -25.67
CA THR A 35 10.52 -19.81 -26.88
C THR A 35 9.26 -19.80 -27.75
N ARG A 36 9.39 -19.29 -28.98
CA ARG A 36 8.38 -19.51 -30.04
C ARG A 36 8.21 -21.01 -30.38
N ARG A 37 9.09 -21.87 -29.85
CA ARG A 37 9.05 -23.33 -29.91
C ARG A 37 9.46 -23.90 -28.55
N PRO A 38 8.54 -24.47 -27.75
CA PRO A 38 8.92 -25.09 -26.48
C PRO A 38 10.04 -26.12 -26.70
N GLU A 39 11.18 -25.91 -26.03
CA GLU A 39 12.37 -26.77 -26.18
C GLU A 39 12.35 -27.93 -25.18
N THR A 40 11.59 -27.78 -24.09
CA THR A 40 11.40 -28.80 -23.06
C THR A 40 9.92 -29.16 -22.86
N LEU A 41 9.65 -30.33 -22.26
CA LEU A 41 8.32 -30.70 -21.80
C LEU A 41 7.79 -29.76 -20.71
N GLY A 42 8.70 -29.14 -19.94
CA GLY A 42 8.37 -28.10 -18.96
C GLY A 42 7.80 -26.86 -19.65
N ASP A 43 8.46 -26.38 -20.70
CA ASP A 43 8.01 -25.20 -21.48
C ASP A 43 6.65 -25.46 -22.14
N LEU A 44 6.46 -26.66 -22.69
CA LEU A 44 5.19 -27.06 -23.28
C LEU A 44 4.07 -27.08 -22.23
N ARG A 45 4.37 -27.61 -21.03
CA ARG A 45 3.40 -27.63 -19.92
C ARG A 45 3.04 -26.23 -19.46
N SER A 46 4.03 -25.35 -19.24
CA SER A 46 3.80 -23.95 -18.88
C SER A 46 3.00 -23.20 -19.95
N MET A 47 3.23 -23.48 -21.23
CA MET A 47 2.45 -22.91 -22.33
C MET A 47 1.00 -23.40 -22.31
N VAL A 48 0.76 -24.69 -22.10
CA VAL A 48 -0.59 -25.26 -21.96
C VAL A 48 -1.32 -24.65 -20.76
N ASP A 49 -0.67 -24.58 -19.60
CA ASP A 49 -1.26 -24.02 -18.37
C ASP A 49 -1.66 -22.54 -18.58
N ALA A 50 -0.83 -21.75 -19.25
CA ALA A 50 -1.12 -20.36 -19.58
C ALA A 50 -2.31 -20.22 -20.57
N LEU A 51 -2.39 -21.09 -21.59
CA LEU A 51 -3.50 -21.09 -22.55
C LEU A 51 -4.81 -21.52 -21.89
N SER A 52 -4.77 -22.53 -21.02
CA SER A 52 -5.92 -22.97 -20.23
C SER A 52 -6.42 -21.84 -19.34
N SER A 53 -5.53 -21.17 -18.61
CA SER A 53 -5.90 -20.02 -17.76
C SER A 53 -6.58 -18.89 -18.56
N LEU A 54 -6.06 -18.55 -19.74
CA LEU A 54 -6.71 -17.56 -20.63
C LEU A 54 -8.10 -18.00 -21.07
N SER A 55 -8.26 -19.28 -21.43
CA SER A 55 -9.55 -19.86 -21.81
C SER A 55 -10.55 -19.78 -20.65
N ASP A 56 -10.13 -20.17 -19.45
CA ASP A 56 -10.96 -20.17 -18.25
C ASP A 56 -11.43 -18.75 -17.90
N ILE A 57 -10.55 -17.74 -18.02
CA ILE A 57 -10.93 -16.33 -17.83
C ILE A 57 -11.99 -15.89 -18.84
N CYS A 58 -11.78 -16.19 -20.13
CA CYS A 58 -12.75 -15.85 -21.17
C CYS A 58 -14.10 -16.51 -20.92
N ILE A 59 -14.10 -17.79 -20.57
CA ILE A 59 -15.32 -18.56 -20.26
C ILE A 59 -16.03 -17.96 -19.04
N ALA A 60 -15.31 -17.70 -17.95
CA ALA A 60 -15.88 -17.15 -16.72
C ALA A 60 -16.55 -15.77 -16.95
N VAL A 61 -15.93 -14.90 -17.74
CA VAL A 61 -16.53 -13.60 -18.10
C VAL A 61 -17.78 -13.80 -18.96
N LEU A 62 -17.74 -14.68 -19.96
CA LEU A 62 -18.88 -14.94 -20.84
C LEU A 62 -20.05 -15.62 -20.12
N ASP A 63 -19.77 -16.60 -19.25
CA ASP A 63 -20.80 -17.29 -18.47
C ASP A 63 -21.49 -16.34 -17.50
N ASP A 64 -20.75 -15.47 -16.81
CA ASP A 64 -21.35 -14.46 -15.93
C ASP A 64 -22.12 -13.38 -16.70
N ILE A 65 -21.68 -13.01 -17.91
CA ILE A 65 -22.48 -12.14 -18.80
C ILE A 65 -23.80 -12.83 -19.16
N ARG A 66 -23.75 -14.14 -19.46
CA ARG A 66 -24.92 -14.93 -19.86
C ARG A 66 -25.92 -15.11 -18.72
N THR A 67 -25.46 -15.28 -17.48
CA THR A 67 -26.34 -15.46 -16.31
C THR A 67 -27.11 -14.19 -15.91
N ARG A 68 -26.67 -13.01 -16.37
CA ARG A 68 -27.33 -11.73 -16.06
C ARG A 68 -28.57 -11.41 -16.92
N GLU A 69 -29.02 -12.33 -17.80
CA GLU A 69 -30.26 -12.27 -18.61
C GLU A 69 -30.51 -10.94 -19.37
N GLN A 70 -29.48 -10.15 -19.66
CA GLN A 70 -29.57 -8.93 -20.45
C GLN A 70 -28.96 -9.16 -21.84
N GLU A 71 -29.68 -8.79 -22.91
CA GLU A 71 -29.08 -8.65 -24.23
C GLU A 71 -28.00 -7.56 -24.17
N ARG A 72 -26.73 -7.97 -24.01
CA ARG A 72 -25.57 -7.07 -24.03
C ARG A 72 -24.94 -7.06 -25.41
N GLU A 73 -24.53 -5.87 -25.85
CA GLU A 73 -23.79 -5.71 -27.10
C GLU A 73 -22.44 -6.45 -27.04
N LEU A 74 -22.08 -7.16 -28.13
CA LEU A 74 -20.82 -7.91 -28.24
C LEU A 74 -19.59 -7.02 -28.01
N SER A 75 -19.64 -5.76 -28.44
CA SER A 75 -18.60 -4.75 -28.22
C SER A 75 -18.30 -4.54 -26.73
N THR A 76 -19.34 -4.55 -25.89
CA THR A 76 -19.21 -4.41 -24.44
C THR A 76 -18.55 -5.64 -23.84
N ALA A 77 -18.98 -6.84 -24.24
CA ALA A 77 -18.37 -8.09 -23.78
C ALA A 77 -16.88 -8.18 -24.15
N VAL A 78 -16.50 -7.78 -25.37
CA VAL A 78 -15.10 -7.74 -25.79
C VAL A 78 -14.27 -6.81 -24.90
N ARG A 79 -14.77 -5.60 -24.63
CA ARG A 79 -14.08 -4.64 -23.74
C ARG A 79 -13.94 -5.18 -22.31
N GLU A 80 -14.97 -5.84 -21.78
CA GLU A 80 -14.91 -6.45 -20.45
C GLU A 80 -13.84 -7.55 -20.38
N ILE A 81 -13.74 -8.40 -21.41
CA ILE A 81 -12.68 -9.42 -21.52
C ILE A 81 -11.30 -8.76 -21.62
N GLU A 82 -11.15 -7.72 -22.45
CA GLU A 82 -9.89 -6.96 -22.58
C GLU A 82 -9.43 -6.40 -21.23
N ASN A 83 -10.35 -5.80 -20.48
CA ASN A 83 -10.06 -5.23 -19.16
C ASN A 83 -9.63 -6.32 -18.17
N VAL A 84 -10.38 -7.42 -18.06
CA VAL A 84 -10.07 -8.52 -17.13
C VAL A 84 -8.73 -9.18 -17.47
N LEU A 85 -8.41 -9.34 -18.75
CA LEU A 85 -7.11 -9.83 -19.19
C LEU A 85 -5.98 -8.87 -18.80
N GLY A 86 -6.17 -7.56 -19.00
CA GLY A 86 -5.22 -6.54 -18.56
C GLY A 86 -4.96 -6.60 -17.05
N TRP A 87 -6.01 -6.76 -16.26
CA TRP A 87 -5.91 -6.96 -14.81
C TRP A 87 -5.16 -8.24 -14.45
N THR A 88 -5.46 -9.35 -15.13
CA THR A 88 -4.75 -10.61 -14.89
C THR A 88 -3.26 -10.46 -15.14
N GLU A 89 -2.87 -9.74 -16.21
CA GLU A 89 -1.46 -9.44 -16.49
C GLU A 89 -0.83 -8.59 -15.37
N LEU A 90 -1.49 -7.50 -14.95
CA LEU A 90 -0.98 -6.65 -13.86
C LEU A 90 -0.82 -7.42 -12.56
N LEU A 91 -1.87 -8.14 -12.13
CA LEU A 91 -1.90 -8.87 -10.86
C LEU A 91 -0.85 -9.98 -10.81
N HIS A 92 -0.58 -10.62 -11.94
CA HIS A 92 0.52 -11.58 -12.08
C HIS A 92 1.89 -10.91 -11.93
N ASP A 93 2.12 -9.80 -12.61
CA ASP A 93 3.42 -9.12 -12.64
C ASP A 93 3.74 -8.45 -11.29
N VAL A 94 2.73 -7.96 -10.55
CA VAL A 94 2.90 -7.27 -9.24
C VAL A 94 2.73 -8.18 -8.02
N ASN A 95 2.55 -9.49 -8.23
CA ASN A 95 2.54 -10.56 -7.24
C ASN A 95 1.83 -10.22 -5.90
N ILE A 96 0.55 -9.87 -5.97
CA ILE A 96 -0.25 -9.41 -4.81
C ILE A 96 -0.40 -10.49 -3.72
N GLU A 97 -0.29 -11.77 -4.08
CA GLU A 97 -0.70 -12.87 -3.20
C GLU A 97 0.30 -13.25 -2.11
N THR A 98 1.57 -12.85 -2.16
CA THR A 98 2.58 -12.80 -1.06
C THR A 98 3.98 -12.73 -1.64
N ALA A 99 4.66 -11.59 -1.51
CA ALA A 99 6.09 -11.54 -1.76
C ALA A 99 6.82 -11.81 -0.42
N PRO A 100 7.87 -12.66 -0.39
CA PRO A 100 8.67 -12.88 0.82
C PRO A 100 9.33 -11.60 1.39
N SER A 101 9.34 -10.52 0.61
CA SER A 101 9.92 -9.22 0.95
C SER A 101 8.91 -8.18 1.43
N ASP A 102 7.64 -8.54 1.61
CA ASP A 102 6.63 -7.59 2.04
C ASP A 102 6.89 -7.10 3.47
N PRO A 103 6.65 -5.80 3.74
CA PRO A 103 6.78 -5.27 5.09
C PRO A 103 5.76 -5.93 6.02
N GLN A 104 6.16 -6.18 7.26
CA GLN A 104 5.24 -6.72 8.26
C GLN A 104 4.14 -5.72 8.63
N PHE A 105 4.48 -4.41 8.63
CA PHE A 105 3.57 -3.34 9.02
C PHE A 105 3.45 -2.26 7.96
N LEU A 106 2.27 -1.67 7.91
CA LEU A 106 1.99 -0.42 7.21
C LEU A 106 1.48 0.62 8.21
N PHE A 107 1.87 1.86 8.00
CA PHE A 107 1.56 2.98 8.87
C PHE A 107 0.76 4.04 8.11
N ARG A 108 -0.16 4.71 8.81
CA ARG A 108 -0.90 5.86 8.26
C ARG A 108 -0.98 7.00 9.25
N ALA A 109 -0.52 8.17 8.81
CA ALA A 109 -0.77 9.43 9.50
C ALA A 109 -2.22 9.86 9.22
N HIS A 110 -3.05 9.95 10.24
CA HIS A 110 -4.48 10.22 10.07
C HIS A 110 -4.97 11.36 10.96
N ARG A 111 -5.93 12.09 10.42
CA ARG A 111 -6.65 13.20 11.05
C ARG A 111 -8.12 12.87 10.96
N HIS A 112 -8.84 12.89 12.08
CA HIS A 112 -10.27 12.66 12.13
C HIS A 112 -10.94 13.65 13.06
N VAL A 113 -12.21 13.95 12.79
CA VAL A 113 -13.04 14.78 13.65
C VAL A 113 -13.66 13.91 14.74
N GLY A 114 -13.61 14.39 15.99
CA GLY A 114 -14.18 13.71 17.15
C GLY A 114 -13.17 12.96 18.03
N THR A 115 -13.70 12.26 19.03
CA THR A 115 -12.93 11.62 20.11
C THR A 115 -13.01 10.09 20.11
N SER A 116 -13.82 9.51 19.23
CA SER A 116 -13.92 8.06 19.05
C SER A 116 -12.74 7.51 18.26
N GLN A 117 -12.49 6.20 18.34
CA GLN A 117 -11.51 5.55 17.47
C GLN A 117 -11.88 5.76 16.00
N PRO A 118 -10.95 6.19 15.13
CA PRO A 118 -11.25 6.44 13.73
C PRO A 118 -11.54 5.14 12.97
N THR A 119 -12.42 5.23 11.98
CA THR A 119 -12.56 4.22 10.92
C THR A 119 -11.64 4.58 9.77
N PHE A 120 -10.98 3.57 9.20
CA PHE A 120 -10.06 3.74 8.08
C PHE A 120 -10.72 3.21 6.83
N GLU A 121 -11.56 4.05 6.21
CA GLU A 121 -12.30 3.69 5.01
C GLU A 121 -12.02 4.74 3.92
N PRO A 122 -11.89 4.31 2.65
CA PRO A 122 -11.80 5.25 1.53
C PRO A 122 -13.07 6.10 1.45
N GLU A 123 -12.98 7.30 0.87
CA GLU A 123 -14.14 8.18 0.75
C GLU A 123 -15.21 7.61 -0.19
N LEU A 124 -14.79 6.84 -1.19
CA LEU A 124 -15.66 6.10 -2.10
C LEU A 124 -15.52 4.60 -1.84
N GLU A 125 -16.65 3.98 -1.48
CA GLU A 125 -16.72 2.53 -1.29
C GLU A 125 -16.84 1.82 -2.64
N VAL A 126 -15.69 1.41 -3.20
CA VAL A 126 -15.63 0.63 -4.42
C VAL A 126 -14.89 -0.68 -4.12
N PRO A 127 -15.55 -1.85 -4.22
CA PRO A 127 -14.90 -3.14 -4.03
C PRO A 127 -13.93 -3.43 -5.18
N PHE A 128 -12.82 -4.12 -4.90
CA PHE A 128 -11.88 -4.58 -5.92
C PHE A 128 -12.24 -5.99 -6.43
N ASP A 129 -13.44 -6.12 -6.99
CA ASP A 129 -14.00 -7.40 -7.44
C ASP A 129 -13.92 -7.59 -8.97
N LEU A 130 -14.58 -8.63 -9.47
CA LEU A 130 -14.64 -8.91 -10.90
C LEU A 130 -15.46 -7.86 -11.67
N GLU A 131 -16.45 -7.23 -11.06
CA GLU A 131 -17.26 -6.19 -11.71
C GLU A 131 -16.42 -4.93 -11.92
N PHE A 132 -15.66 -4.51 -10.91
CA PHE A 132 -14.69 -3.42 -11.05
C PHE A 132 -13.69 -3.70 -12.19
N LYS A 133 -13.10 -4.90 -12.23
CA LYS A 133 -12.10 -5.29 -13.24
C LYS A 133 -12.65 -5.35 -14.66
N ARG A 134 -13.96 -5.48 -14.84
CA ARG A 134 -14.61 -5.44 -16.16
C ARG A 134 -14.89 -4.03 -16.63
N ILE A 135 -15.27 -3.15 -15.70
CA ILE A 135 -15.67 -1.78 -16.02
C ILE A 135 -14.43 -0.89 -16.18
N ILE A 136 -13.49 -1.00 -15.26
CA ILE A 136 -12.29 -0.16 -15.19
C ILE A 136 -11.10 -0.90 -15.78
N SER A 137 -10.47 -0.32 -16.80
CA SER A 137 -9.22 -0.85 -17.36
C SER A 137 -8.03 -0.56 -16.44
N VAL A 138 -6.89 -1.22 -16.65
CA VAL A 138 -5.64 -0.91 -15.93
C VAL A 138 -5.22 0.54 -16.12
N ASP A 139 -5.40 1.11 -17.32
CA ASP A 139 -5.11 2.52 -17.58
C ASP A 139 -6.05 3.45 -16.82
N GLY A 140 -7.34 3.09 -16.74
CA GLY A 140 -8.33 3.81 -15.95
C GLY A 140 -8.01 3.77 -14.46
N PHE A 141 -7.56 2.63 -13.95
CA PHE A 141 -7.05 2.50 -12.59
C PHE A 141 -5.81 3.37 -12.35
N ALA A 142 -4.85 3.39 -13.28
CA ALA A 142 -3.67 4.24 -13.16
C ALA A 142 -4.06 5.74 -13.08
N ALA A 143 -5.10 6.16 -13.81
CA ALA A 143 -5.64 7.51 -13.71
C ALA A 143 -6.27 7.80 -12.34
N LEU A 144 -7.10 6.89 -11.81
CA LEU A 144 -7.66 7.01 -10.44
C LEU A 144 -6.54 7.07 -9.39
N LEU A 145 -5.48 6.28 -9.59
CA LEU A 145 -4.31 6.26 -8.71
C LEU A 145 -3.54 7.59 -8.77
N ALA A 146 -3.35 8.16 -9.96
CA ALA A 146 -2.71 9.45 -10.15
C ALA A 146 -3.47 10.57 -9.44
N GLU A 147 -4.81 10.57 -9.55
CA GLU A 147 -5.69 11.51 -8.85
C GLU A 147 -5.53 11.37 -7.34
N HIS A 148 -5.57 10.15 -6.80
CA HIS A 148 -5.41 9.92 -5.37
C HIS A 148 -4.05 10.36 -4.84
N LEU A 149 -2.96 9.98 -5.51
CA LEU A 149 -1.61 10.36 -5.09
C LEU A 149 -1.37 11.87 -5.22
N GLY A 150 -2.02 12.53 -6.18
CA GLY A 150 -1.97 13.98 -6.38
C GLY A 150 -2.97 14.77 -5.53
N LYS A 151 -3.82 14.11 -4.74
CA LYS A 151 -5.03 14.74 -4.17
C LYS A 151 -4.73 15.96 -3.31
N THR A 152 -3.75 15.89 -2.41
CA THR A 152 -3.43 17.01 -1.52
C THR A 152 -3.06 18.28 -2.29
N LYS A 153 -2.25 18.14 -3.36
CA LYS A 153 -1.85 19.27 -4.20
C LYS A 153 -3.04 19.84 -4.98
N GLU A 154 -3.95 18.97 -5.42
CA GLU A 154 -5.15 19.38 -6.16
C GLU A 154 -6.19 20.05 -5.24
N GLU A 155 -6.38 19.55 -4.02
CA GLU A 155 -7.23 20.13 -2.99
C GLU A 155 -6.70 21.50 -2.56
N GLU A 156 -5.38 21.65 -2.36
CA GLU A 156 -4.74 22.95 -2.09
C GLU A 156 -4.94 23.95 -3.25
N ARG A 157 -4.85 23.47 -4.49
CA ARG A 157 -4.98 24.31 -5.70
C ARG A 157 -6.42 24.76 -5.94
N THR A 158 -7.40 23.90 -5.70
CA THR A 158 -8.81 24.13 -6.06
C THR A 158 -9.68 24.55 -4.88
N GLY A 159 -9.27 24.23 -3.65
CA GLY A 159 -10.09 24.36 -2.45
C GLY A 159 -11.21 23.31 -2.35
N ASN A 160 -11.32 22.39 -3.31
CA ASN A 160 -12.35 21.36 -3.33
C ASN A 160 -11.76 20.03 -2.86
N LYS A 161 -12.53 19.30 -2.05
CA LYS A 161 -12.17 17.94 -1.63
C LYS A 161 -12.18 16.99 -2.83
N VAL A 162 -11.18 16.13 -2.91
CA VAL A 162 -11.08 15.07 -3.92
C VAL A 162 -11.44 13.74 -3.25
N GLU A 163 -12.56 13.16 -3.66
CA GLU A 163 -13.02 11.86 -3.15
C GLU A 163 -12.34 10.72 -3.90
N THR A 164 -11.87 9.70 -3.17
CA THR A 164 -11.09 8.62 -3.75
C THR A 164 -11.49 7.26 -3.20
N CYS A 165 -11.26 6.20 -3.97
CA CYS A 165 -11.50 4.81 -3.53
C CYS A 165 -10.28 4.15 -2.87
N PHE A 166 -9.26 4.93 -2.50
CA PHE A 166 -8.00 4.42 -1.98
C PHE A 166 -7.67 4.94 -0.58
N LEU A 167 -6.90 4.14 0.15
CA LEU A 167 -6.22 4.56 1.38
C LEU A 167 -4.72 4.41 1.25
N SER A 168 -4.04 5.52 1.54
CA SER A 168 -2.59 5.68 1.53
C SER A 168 -1.93 5.20 2.81
N MET A 169 -0.89 4.39 2.69
CA MET A 169 -0.10 3.87 3.80
C MET A 169 1.38 3.75 3.40
N SER A 170 2.28 3.70 4.38
CA SER A 170 3.71 3.54 4.14
C SER A 170 4.32 2.58 5.16
N PRO A 171 5.28 1.72 4.78
CA PRO A 171 6.04 0.90 5.73
C PRO A 171 7.13 1.70 6.46
N VAL A 172 7.35 2.95 6.05
CA VAL A 172 8.38 3.83 6.58
C VAL A 172 7.83 4.53 7.83
N LEU A 173 8.03 3.90 8.99
CA LEU A 173 7.55 4.39 10.29
C LEU A 173 7.99 5.84 10.52
N GLU A 174 9.26 6.12 10.27
CA GLU A 174 9.87 7.39 10.63
C GLU A 174 9.29 8.56 9.82
N TRP A 175 9.00 8.32 8.53
CA TRP A 175 8.27 9.25 7.67
C TRP A 175 6.84 9.46 8.14
N THR A 176 6.15 8.38 8.51
CA THR A 176 4.74 8.46 8.89
C THR A 176 4.55 9.17 10.23
N VAL A 177 5.48 8.98 11.18
CA VAL A 177 5.51 9.75 12.44
C VAL A 177 5.72 11.24 12.13
N HIS A 178 6.66 11.57 11.25
CA HIS A 178 6.90 12.95 10.82
C HIS A 178 5.64 13.59 10.19
N ALA A 179 5.00 12.89 9.25
CA ALA A 179 3.75 13.33 8.61
C ALA A 179 2.60 13.50 9.63
N THR A 180 2.54 12.65 10.66
CA THR A 180 1.58 12.78 11.76
C THR A 180 1.79 14.07 12.54
N GLY A 181 3.05 14.40 12.88
CA GLY A 181 3.38 15.65 13.54
C GLY A 181 3.06 16.90 12.72
N GLN A 182 3.24 16.84 11.39
CA GLN A 182 2.81 17.91 10.50
C GLN A 182 1.29 18.12 10.51
N LYS A 183 0.53 17.02 10.38
CA LYS A 183 -0.93 17.07 10.45
C LYS A 183 -1.43 17.63 11.78
N TRP A 184 -0.74 17.33 12.89
CA TRP A 184 -1.10 17.85 14.21
C TRP A 184 -0.87 19.36 14.34
N LYS A 185 0.19 19.91 13.74
CA LYS A 185 0.43 21.36 13.74
C LYS A 185 -0.65 22.15 12.99
N ASP A 186 -1.20 21.53 11.95
CA ASP A 186 -2.23 22.12 11.11
C ASP A 186 -3.66 21.68 11.54
N MET A 187 -3.83 21.12 12.76
CA MET A 187 -5.11 20.58 13.22
C MET A 187 -6.05 21.66 13.76
N GLU A 188 -7.35 21.46 13.57
CA GLU A 188 -8.40 22.26 14.20
C GLU A 188 -8.74 21.75 15.61
N ALA A 189 -9.45 22.57 16.41
CA ALA A 189 -9.68 22.31 17.83
C ALA A 189 -10.53 21.04 18.13
N ASP A 190 -11.34 20.59 17.18
CA ASP A 190 -12.21 19.41 17.27
C ASP A 190 -11.63 18.16 16.59
N GLU A 191 -10.40 18.27 16.07
CA GLU A 191 -9.71 17.19 15.38
C GLU A 191 -8.79 16.42 16.32
N THR A 192 -8.70 15.11 16.09
CA THR A 192 -7.67 14.25 16.67
C THR A 192 -6.75 13.75 15.56
N VAL A 193 -5.44 13.92 15.77
CA VAL A 193 -4.40 13.42 14.88
C VAL A 193 -3.64 12.30 15.56
N GLY A 194 -3.21 11.31 14.78
CA GLY A 194 -2.48 10.16 15.29
C GLY A 194 -1.97 9.24 14.20
N LEU A 195 -1.35 8.16 14.65
CA LEU A 195 -0.73 7.14 13.82
C LEU A 195 -1.53 5.84 13.89
N ALA A 196 -1.90 5.31 12.74
CA ALA A 196 -2.45 3.97 12.63
C ALA A 196 -1.34 2.98 12.26
N VAL A 197 -1.34 1.81 12.91
CA VAL A 197 -0.44 0.68 12.66
C VAL A 197 -1.28 -0.48 12.14
N PHE A 198 -0.95 -0.98 10.95
CA PHE A 198 -1.63 -2.10 10.32
C PHE A 198 -0.70 -3.30 10.16
N ASP A 199 -1.23 -4.50 10.34
CA ASP A 199 -0.58 -5.76 9.99
C ASP A 199 -0.87 -6.10 8.52
N VAL A 200 0.18 -6.22 7.71
CA VAL A 200 0.03 -6.48 6.26
C VAL A 200 -0.56 -7.86 6.00
N GLY A 201 -0.19 -8.87 6.79
CA GLY A 201 -0.72 -10.23 6.66
C GLY A 201 -2.23 -10.25 6.88
N ARG A 202 -2.72 -9.57 7.93
CA ARG A 202 -4.15 -9.46 8.23
C ARG A 202 -4.89 -8.60 7.20
N LEU A 203 -4.28 -7.51 6.72
CA LEU A 203 -4.87 -6.71 5.64
C LEU A 203 -5.11 -7.59 4.39
N ARG A 204 -4.13 -8.41 3.99
CA ARG A 204 -4.29 -9.28 2.81
C ARG A 204 -5.27 -10.43 3.01
N GLN A 205 -5.50 -10.84 4.25
CA GLN A 205 -6.52 -11.83 4.59
C GLN A 205 -7.93 -11.21 4.73
N THR A 206 -8.05 -9.88 4.69
CA THR A 206 -9.32 -9.20 4.80
C THR A 206 -10.09 -9.37 3.47
N PRO A 207 -11.31 -9.95 3.50
CA PRO A 207 -12.13 -10.09 2.30
C PRO A 207 -12.37 -8.73 1.63
N ASP A 208 -12.42 -8.73 0.30
CA ASP A 208 -12.72 -7.55 -0.53
C ASP A 208 -11.76 -6.36 -0.37
N LEU A 209 -10.62 -6.56 0.30
CA LEU A 209 -9.53 -5.61 0.41
C LEU A 209 -8.35 -6.05 -0.46
N THR A 210 -7.77 -5.13 -1.22
CA THR A 210 -6.53 -5.38 -1.94
C THR A 210 -5.51 -4.30 -1.64
N VAL A 211 -4.27 -4.72 -1.37
CA VAL A 211 -3.16 -3.83 -1.07
C VAL A 211 -2.14 -3.89 -2.21
N PHE A 212 -1.84 -2.73 -2.78
CA PHE A 212 -0.88 -2.56 -3.87
C PHE A 212 0.32 -1.79 -3.37
N ARG A 213 1.52 -2.25 -3.71
CA ARG A 213 2.72 -1.42 -3.63
C ARG A 213 2.82 -0.56 -4.87
N ILE A 214 2.94 0.75 -4.71
CA ILE A 214 2.90 1.68 -5.85
C ILE A 214 4.14 1.56 -6.73
N ALA A 215 5.30 1.25 -6.15
CA ALA A 215 6.51 1.01 -6.92
C ALA A 215 6.34 -0.10 -7.98
N ASP A 216 5.63 -1.17 -7.64
CA ASP A 216 5.43 -2.32 -8.53
C ASP A 216 4.44 -1.97 -9.66
N ILE A 217 3.38 -1.22 -9.35
CA ILE A 217 2.46 -0.67 -10.35
C ILE A 217 3.22 0.24 -11.33
N LEU A 218 4.06 1.14 -10.81
CA LEU A 218 4.85 2.05 -11.63
C LEU A 218 5.82 1.29 -12.54
N GLN A 219 6.52 0.27 -12.01
CA GLN A 219 7.42 -0.56 -12.78
C GLN A 219 6.68 -1.31 -13.90
N PHE A 220 5.49 -1.84 -13.62
CA PHE A 220 4.63 -2.46 -14.62
C PHE A 220 4.27 -1.47 -15.74
N LEU A 221 3.80 -0.28 -15.39
CA LEU A 221 3.41 0.75 -16.36
C LEU A 221 4.59 1.20 -17.22
N GLU A 222 5.76 1.41 -16.61
CA GLU A 222 7.00 1.76 -17.32
C GLU A 222 7.43 0.66 -18.30
N GLY A 223 7.38 -0.60 -17.88
CA GLY A 223 7.67 -1.76 -18.74
C GLY A 223 6.72 -1.87 -19.95
N ARG A 224 5.54 -1.24 -19.89
CA ARG A 224 4.57 -1.14 -20.98
C ARG A 224 4.64 0.18 -21.76
N GLY A 225 5.57 1.07 -21.42
CA GLY A 225 5.66 2.40 -22.02
C GLY A 225 4.46 3.30 -21.72
N LYS A 226 3.84 3.11 -20.54
CA LYS A 226 2.69 3.87 -20.03
C LYS A 226 2.99 4.58 -18.71
N GLY A 227 4.27 4.79 -18.40
CA GLY A 227 4.68 5.44 -17.15
C GLY A 227 4.10 6.84 -17.01
N GLU A 228 3.85 7.54 -18.12
CA GLU A 228 3.29 8.89 -18.18
C GLU A 228 1.82 9.00 -17.72
N LEU A 229 1.11 7.88 -17.53
CA LEU A 229 -0.25 7.90 -16.98
C LEU A 229 -0.29 8.47 -15.55
N ILE A 230 0.82 8.39 -14.82
CA ILE A 230 0.98 9.02 -13.51
C ILE A 230 2.01 10.15 -13.67
N PRO A 231 1.70 11.41 -13.31
CA PRO A 231 2.65 12.52 -13.44
C PRO A 231 3.97 12.26 -12.71
N GLN A 232 5.11 12.66 -13.31
CA GLN A 232 6.44 12.33 -12.78
C GLN A 232 6.70 12.85 -11.36
N ASP A 233 6.17 14.02 -11.01
CA ASP A 233 6.27 14.57 -9.65
C ASP A 233 5.54 13.71 -8.63
N VAL A 234 4.35 13.21 -9.00
CA VAL A 234 3.55 12.28 -8.20
C VAL A 234 4.26 10.93 -8.06
N GLN A 235 4.84 10.40 -9.14
CA GLN A 235 5.63 9.16 -9.07
C GLN A 235 6.83 9.30 -8.14
N GLY A 236 7.57 10.42 -8.26
CA GLY A 236 8.73 10.70 -7.43
C GLY A 236 8.36 10.78 -5.96
N TRP A 237 7.23 11.41 -5.65
CA TRP A 237 6.68 11.44 -4.29
C TRP A 237 6.33 10.04 -3.79
N ALA A 238 5.55 9.25 -4.53
CA ALA A 238 5.12 7.92 -4.12
C ALA A 238 6.28 6.95 -3.88
N ARG A 239 7.33 7.01 -4.72
CA ARG A 239 8.56 6.21 -4.54
C ARG A 239 9.33 6.62 -3.29
N ASN A 240 9.43 7.91 -3.00
CA ASN A 240 10.15 8.41 -1.83
C ASN A 240 9.48 8.00 -0.50
N CYS A 241 8.17 7.81 -0.51
CA CYS A 241 7.40 7.38 0.65
C CYS A 241 7.27 5.86 0.77
N ASP A 242 7.79 5.09 -0.21
CA ASP A 242 7.49 3.66 -0.40
C ASP A 242 5.99 3.38 -0.23
N GLU A 243 5.19 4.10 -1.02
CA GLU A 243 3.74 4.18 -0.81
C GLU A 243 3.03 2.86 -1.14
N TYR A 244 2.08 2.48 -0.27
CA TYR A 244 1.14 1.39 -0.45
C TYR A 244 -0.28 1.94 -0.48
N MET A 245 -1.11 1.39 -1.37
CA MET A 245 -2.52 1.73 -1.49
C MET A 245 -3.37 0.53 -1.16
N SER A 246 -4.39 0.73 -0.32
CA SER A 246 -5.48 -0.25 -0.23
C SER A 246 -6.72 0.25 -0.96
N MET A 247 -7.40 -0.67 -1.65
CA MET A 247 -8.71 -0.47 -2.25
C MET A 247 -9.69 -1.49 -1.67
N GLY A 248 -10.88 -1.03 -1.28
CA GLY A 248 -11.87 -1.83 -0.56
C GLY A 248 -11.93 -1.49 0.94
N LYS A 249 -12.69 -2.29 1.69
CA LYS A 249 -13.03 -2.00 3.09
C LYS A 249 -12.00 -2.56 4.05
N VAL A 250 -11.39 -1.70 4.87
CA VAL A 250 -10.52 -2.11 5.99
C VAL A 250 -11.40 -2.44 7.21
N HIS A 251 -12.43 -3.27 7.05
CA HIS A 251 -13.25 -3.71 8.17
C HIS A 251 -12.49 -4.75 9.01
N GLY A 252 -12.38 -4.53 10.32
CA GLY A 252 -12.29 -5.61 11.31
C GLY A 252 -11.13 -6.61 11.22
N GLY A 253 -9.95 -6.26 10.69
CA GLY A 253 -8.86 -7.24 10.62
C GLY A 253 -7.42 -6.70 10.62
N GLY A 254 -7.14 -5.62 9.88
CA GLY A 254 -5.76 -5.15 9.68
C GLY A 254 -5.21 -4.20 10.73
N LEU A 255 -6.06 -3.37 11.35
CA LEU A 255 -5.61 -2.36 12.31
C LEU A 255 -5.14 -3.04 13.60
N LEU A 256 -3.84 -2.93 13.89
CA LEU A 256 -3.27 -3.38 15.16
C LEU A 256 -3.44 -2.34 16.25
N ARG A 257 -3.21 -1.07 15.92
CA ARG A 257 -3.27 0.02 16.89
C ARG A 257 -3.56 1.36 16.23
N TRP A 258 -4.34 2.19 16.93
CA TRP A 258 -4.41 3.63 16.73
C TRP A 258 -3.73 4.32 17.91
N VAL A 259 -2.78 5.21 17.64
CA VAL A 259 -2.05 5.95 18.68
C VAL A 259 -2.25 7.45 18.47
N PRO A 260 -2.97 8.14 19.36
CA PRO A 260 -3.11 9.60 19.30
C PRO A 260 -1.74 10.28 19.39
N TRP A 261 -1.59 11.42 18.72
CA TRP A 261 -0.35 12.19 18.74
C TRP A 261 0.07 12.64 20.15
N THR A 262 -0.90 12.92 21.02
CA THR A 262 -0.64 13.29 22.41
C THR A 262 0.06 12.18 23.20
N GLU A 263 -0.21 10.91 22.88
CA GLU A 263 0.49 9.76 23.47
C GLU A 263 1.87 9.58 22.84
N LEU A 264 1.99 9.67 21.50
CA LEU A 264 3.27 9.57 20.80
C LEU A 264 4.26 10.66 21.22
N TYR A 265 3.82 11.90 21.26
CA TYR A 265 4.63 13.05 21.69
C TYR A 265 4.88 13.02 23.19
N GLY A 266 3.89 12.61 23.99
CA GLY A 266 4.00 12.45 25.44
C GLY A 266 5.03 11.42 25.89
N SER A 267 5.47 10.51 25.00
CA SER A 267 6.53 9.55 25.28
C SER A 267 7.89 10.18 25.60
N GLY A 268 8.11 11.44 25.22
CA GLY A 268 9.41 12.11 25.33
C GLY A 268 10.47 11.59 24.35
N PHE A 269 10.14 10.62 23.49
CA PHE A 269 11.04 10.09 22.45
C PHE A 269 11.18 11.04 21.26
N LEU A 270 10.11 11.75 20.91
CA LEU A 270 10.09 12.66 19.76
C LEU A 270 10.59 14.05 20.15
N SER A 271 11.57 14.56 19.40
CA SER A 271 12.06 15.93 19.57
C SER A 271 10.98 16.97 19.28
N SER A 272 10.97 18.07 20.05
CA SER A 272 10.09 19.22 19.81
C SER A 272 10.42 19.99 18.51
N ARG A 273 11.59 19.72 17.90
CA ARG A 273 12.06 20.37 16.66
C ARG A 273 11.49 19.70 15.42
N PHE A 274 10.17 19.72 15.26
CA PHE A 274 9.53 19.25 14.04
C PHE A 274 9.75 20.23 12.88
N LEU A 275 10.70 19.93 12.00
CA LEU A 275 10.95 20.68 10.76
C LEU A 275 9.90 20.35 9.70
N ARG A 276 9.23 21.35 9.11
CA ARG A 276 8.16 21.11 8.11
C ARG A 276 8.75 20.72 6.75
N ALA A 277 9.12 19.45 6.57
CA ALA A 277 9.64 18.91 5.31
C ALA A 277 8.53 18.28 4.46
N TYR A 278 8.53 18.56 3.16
CA TYR A 278 7.53 18.05 2.20
C TYR A 278 7.89 16.66 1.62
N THR A 279 9.09 16.15 1.89
CA THR A 279 9.53 14.79 1.53
C THR A 279 10.47 14.21 2.59
N LEU A 280 10.55 12.88 2.67
CA LEU A 280 11.50 12.17 3.54
C LEU A 280 12.95 12.51 3.22
N GLY A 281 13.32 12.62 1.95
CA GLY A 281 14.67 13.02 1.53
C GLY A 281 15.05 14.41 2.01
N LYS A 282 14.11 15.38 1.95
CA LYS A 282 14.33 16.74 2.46
C LYS A 282 14.40 16.79 3.98
N TYR A 283 13.57 16.02 4.67
CA TYR A 283 13.63 15.90 6.11
C TYR A 283 15.00 15.36 6.55
N ARG A 284 15.46 14.28 5.92
CA ARG A 284 16.78 13.68 6.17
C ARG A 284 17.90 14.70 5.98
N GLN A 285 17.85 15.50 4.90
CA GLN A 285 18.82 16.57 4.65
C GLN A 285 18.88 17.63 5.77
N TRP A 286 17.74 18.18 6.19
CA TRP A 286 17.73 19.26 7.19
C TRP A 286 18.07 18.78 8.60
N LYS A 287 17.72 17.54 8.90
CA LYS A 287 18.01 16.92 10.19
C LYS A 287 19.51 16.83 10.46
N ASP A 288 20.31 16.52 9.44
CA ASP A 288 21.75 16.36 9.60
C ASP A 288 22.42 17.68 10.02
N GLU A 289 21.85 18.83 9.64
CA GLU A 289 22.30 20.17 10.06
C GLU A 289 21.94 20.49 11.53
N VAL A 290 20.91 19.84 12.09
CA VAL A 290 20.42 20.08 13.46
C VAL A 290 21.03 19.12 14.48
N TYR A 291 21.40 17.90 14.07
CA TYR A 291 21.97 16.87 14.94
C TYR A 291 23.28 17.30 15.62
N ASP A 292 24.12 18.08 14.93
CA ASP A 292 25.38 18.56 15.48
C ASP A 292 25.21 19.51 16.68
N ALA A 293 24.04 20.13 16.80
CA ALA A 293 23.68 21.01 17.91
C ALA A 293 23.02 20.26 19.10
N ALA A 294 22.75 18.95 18.99
CA ALA A 294 22.16 18.17 20.07
C ALA A 294 23.22 17.78 21.12
N GLY A 295 22.87 17.92 22.40
CA GLY A 295 23.68 17.42 23.51
C GLY A 295 23.65 15.89 23.58
N CYS A 296 24.73 15.28 24.08
CA CYS A 296 24.73 13.84 24.34
C CYS A 296 23.84 13.50 25.55
N ILE A 297 23.10 12.42 25.43
CA ILE A 297 22.25 11.83 26.47
C ILE A 297 22.86 10.48 26.88
N GLU A 298 22.58 10.02 28.10
CA GLU A 298 23.04 8.72 28.58
C GLU A 298 22.46 7.59 27.72
N ALA A 299 23.32 6.63 27.35
CA ALA A 299 22.94 5.49 26.53
C ALA A 299 21.77 4.70 27.12
N GLU A 300 21.71 4.52 28.45
CA GLU A 300 20.59 3.84 29.10
C GLU A 300 19.25 4.56 28.92
N ASP A 301 19.25 5.90 28.94
CA ASP A 301 18.03 6.69 28.73
C ASP A 301 17.57 6.60 27.28
N VAL A 302 18.49 6.64 26.31
CA VAL A 302 18.17 6.39 24.89
C VAL A 302 17.56 5.00 24.71
N CYS A 303 18.17 3.97 25.31
CA CYS A 303 17.65 2.60 25.22
C CYS A 303 16.22 2.51 25.78
N ARG A 304 15.98 3.10 26.96
CA ARG A 304 14.66 3.10 27.60
C ARG A 304 13.63 3.83 26.74
N SER A 305 13.96 5.00 26.19
CA SER A 305 13.06 5.78 25.35
C SER A 305 12.68 5.04 24.06
N VAL A 306 13.62 4.33 23.42
CA VAL A 306 13.32 3.49 22.24
C VAL A 306 12.34 2.38 22.60
N VAL A 307 12.59 1.66 23.70
CA VAL A 307 11.73 0.54 24.14
C VAL A 307 10.33 1.04 24.53
N GLU A 308 10.23 2.14 25.27
CA GLU A 308 8.94 2.72 25.64
C GLU A 308 8.15 3.22 24.42
N PHE A 309 8.82 3.85 23.45
CA PHE A 309 8.18 4.21 22.18
C PHE A 309 7.68 2.96 21.42
N GLY A 310 8.48 1.90 21.38
CA GLY A 310 8.06 0.59 20.85
C GLY A 310 6.83 0.03 21.55
N LYS A 311 6.75 0.10 22.89
CA LYS A 311 5.56 -0.31 23.67
C LYS A 311 4.33 0.55 23.37
N ILE A 312 4.51 1.86 23.14
CA ILE A 312 3.45 2.78 22.70
C ILE A 312 2.98 2.48 21.26
N LEU A 313 3.77 1.81 20.44
CA LEU A 313 3.29 1.32 19.13
C LEU A 313 2.67 -0.08 19.24
N ALA A 314 3.24 -0.96 20.06
CA ALA A 314 2.83 -2.37 20.19
C ALA A 314 1.55 -2.58 21.03
N GLY A 315 1.41 -1.81 22.12
CA GLY A 315 0.27 -1.90 23.03
C GLY A 315 0.37 -3.09 23.94
N SER A 316 -0.75 -3.75 24.16
CA SER A 316 -0.77 -5.02 24.88
C SER A 316 -0.19 -6.20 24.09
N GLN A 317 0.17 -5.99 22.81
CA GLN A 317 0.67 -7.05 21.93
C GLN A 317 2.20 -7.16 22.02
N VAL A 318 2.68 -7.89 23.02
CA VAL A 318 4.13 -8.10 23.26
C VAL A 318 4.84 -8.71 22.05
N SER A 319 4.18 -9.60 21.31
CA SER A 319 4.77 -10.33 20.17
C SER A 319 5.21 -9.44 19.01
N ILE A 320 4.68 -8.22 18.90
CA ILE A 320 5.05 -7.27 17.83
C ILE A 320 6.02 -6.19 18.30
N LEU A 321 6.42 -6.19 19.58
CA LEU A 321 7.33 -5.19 20.14
C LEU A 321 8.69 -5.19 19.44
N LEU A 322 9.35 -6.35 19.37
CA LEU A 322 10.67 -6.46 18.74
C LEU A 322 10.65 -6.01 17.27
N PRO A 323 9.74 -6.49 16.41
CA PRO A 323 9.62 -5.99 15.04
C PRO A 323 9.41 -4.47 14.92
N LEU A 324 8.63 -3.86 15.81
CA LEU A 324 8.44 -2.41 15.81
C LEU A 324 9.69 -1.65 16.28
N VAL A 325 10.41 -2.18 17.27
CA VAL A 325 11.69 -1.63 17.73
C VAL A 325 12.75 -1.69 16.63
N GLU A 326 12.82 -2.77 15.87
CA GLU A 326 13.72 -2.86 14.71
C GLU A 326 13.44 -1.77 13.67
N LEU A 327 12.17 -1.45 13.42
CA LEU A 327 11.80 -0.34 12.55
C LEU A 327 12.18 1.03 13.12
N ILE A 328 12.12 1.22 14.44
CA ILE A 328 12.59 2.44 15.10
C ILE A 328 14.11 2.57 14.96
N LEU A 329 14.87 1.48 15.09
CA LEU A 329 16.33 1.51 15.02
C LEU A 329 16.86 1.65 13.58
N LYS A 330 16.13 1.17 12.58
CA LYS A 330 16.54 1.11 11.16
C LYS A 330 17.03 2.44 10.56
N PRO A 331 16.36 3.60 10.74
CA PRO A 331 16.84 4.86 10.19
C PRO A 331 18.05 5.46 10.95
N GLY A 332 18.50 4.82 12.04
CA GLY A 332 19.59 5.27 12.91
C GLY A 332 19.16 6.32 13.93
N PHE A 333 19.90 6.45 15.03
CA PHE A 333 19.56 7.40 16.13
C PHE A 333 19.64 8.85 15.70
N GLN A 334 20.49 9.14 14.71
CA GLN A 334 20.56 10.46 14.11
C GLN A 334 19.20 10.89 13.55
N PHE A 335 18.37 9.96 13.08
CA PHE A 335 17.01 10.25 12.61
C PHE A 335 16.14 10.86 13.71
N TRP A 336 16.20 10.25 14.88
CA TRP A 336 15.36 10.61 16.01
C TRP A 336 15.93 11.79 16.82
N GLU A 337 17.00 12.41 16.32
CA GLU A 337 17.78 13.42 17.04
C GLU A 337 18.32 12.90 18.39
N LEU A 338 18.57 11.59 18.48
CA LEU A 338 19.09 10.93 19.67
C LEU A 338 20.61 10.81 19.53
N LYS A 339 21.33 11.46 20.44
CA LYS A 339 22.79 11.39 20.51
C LYS A 339 23.19 10.73 21.81
N ALA A 340 23.55 9.45 21.77
CA ALA A 340 24.01 8.74 22.95
C ALA A 340 25.49 9.06 23.27
N ASN A 341 25.87 8.94 24.54
CA ASN A 341 27.27 8.93 24.97
C ASN A 341 28.00 7.59 24.72
N ALA A 342 27.47 6.75 23.84
CA ALA A 342 28.01 5.46 23.43
C ALA A 342 27.86 5.26 21.92
N GLU A 343 28.62 4.32 21.36
CA GLU A 343 28.47 3.93 19.95
C GLU A 343 27.07 3.36 19.67
N GLU A 344 26.53 3.66 18.49
CA GLU A 344 25.18 3.26 18.10
C GLU A 344 24.95 1.74 18.20
N GLU A 345 25.92 0.93 17.82
CA GLU A 345 25.83 -0.53 17.90
C GLU A 345 25.74 -1.04 19.35
N VAL A 346 26.40 -0.36 20.30
CA VAL A 346 26.31 -0.69 21.73
C VAL A 346 24.91 -0.39 22.26
N VAL A 347 24.34 0.75 21.86
CA VAL A 347 22.98 1.14 22.26
C VAL A 347 21.95 0.20 21.63
N LYS A 348 22.10 -0.18 20.36
CA LYS A 348 21.23 -1.17 19.69
C LYS A 348 21.25 -2.52 20.42
N ALA A 349 22.45 -3.03 20.74
CA ALA A 349 22.59 -4.29 21.48
C ALA A 349 21.86 -4.24 22.83
N ARG A 350 22.03 -3.14 23.59
CA ARG A 350 21.32 -2.94 24.87
C ARG A 350 19.81 -2.80 24.71
N VAL A 351 19.33 -2.17 23.63
CA VAL A 351 17.90 -2.11 23.31
C VAL A 351 17.34 -3.53 23.11
N TYR A 352 18.04 -4.38 22.36
CA TYR A 352 17.61 -5.77 22.16
C TYR A 352 17.55 -6.54 23.49
N GLU A 353 18.55 -6.40 24.37
CA GLU A 353 18.53 -7.00 25.71
C GLU A 353 17.30 -6.56 26.52
N LEU A 354 16.99 -5.26 26.52
CA LEU A 354 15.82 -4.72 27.25
C LEU A 354 14.49 -5.18 26.66
N VAL A 355 14.40 -5.36 25.33
CA VAL A 355 13.21 -5.91 24.69
C VAL A 355 13.03 -7.37 25.10
N ASP A 356 14.10 -8.17 25.06
CA ASP A 356 14.08 -9.57 25.50
C ASP A 356 13.66 -9.68 26.97
N GLU A 357 14.21 -8.85 27.86
CA GLU A 357 13.80 -8.78 29.26
C GLU A 357 12.32 -8.41 29.42
N ALA A 358 11.82 -7.44 28.65
CA ALA A 358 10.41 -7.05 28.67
C ALA A 358 9.49 -8.18 28.19
N MET A 359 9.89 -8.88 27.11
CA MET A 359 9.15 -10.03 26.57
C MET A 359 9.15 -11.21 27.55
N ILE A 360 10.27 -11.48 28.21
CA ILE A 360 10.40 -12.52 29.25
C ILE A 360 9.58 -12.15 30.49
N GLY A 361 9.62 -10.89 30.93
CA GLY A 361 8.90 -10.37 32.09
C GLY A 361 7.39 -10.60 31.99
N ASP A 362 6.80 -10.41 30.82
CA ASP A 362 5.38 -10.68 30.56
C ASP A 362 5.08 -12.18 30.43
N ILE A 363 6.00 -13.01 29.92
CA ILE A 363 5.87 -14.48 29.96
C ILE A 363 5.88 -15.01 31.40
N SER A 364 6.69 -14.43 32.30
CA SER A 364 6.67 -14.77 33.72
C SER A 364 5.37 -14.37 34.45
N ARG A 365 4.60 -13.40 33.91
CA ARG A 365 3.24 -13.09 34.39
C ARG A 365 2.17 -14.03 33.81
N LEU A 366 2.48 -14.78 32.75
CA LEU A 366 1.60 -15.78 32.13
C LEU A 366 1.74 -17.19 32.74
N LYS A 367 2.61 -17.40 33.73
CA LYS A 367 2.67 -18.64 34.52
C LYS A 367 2.27 -18.39 35.96
N ILE A 368 0.97 -18.54 36.24
CA ILE A 368 0.36 -19.41 37.26
C ILE A 368 -1.14 -19.05 37.33
N SER A 369 -1.95 -19.82 36.63
CA SER A 369 -3.29 -20.24 37.11
C SER A 369 -3.74 -21.43 36.25
N GLY A 370 -2.98 -22.52 36.37
CA GLY A 370 -3.49 -23.86 36.11
C GLY A 370 -3.83 -24.48 37.45
N ASN A 371 -5.11 -24.41 37.81
CA ASN A 371 -5.91 -25.47 38.43
C ASN A 371 -7.37 -25.03 38.51
#